data_AF-A0A973ENK3-F1
#
_entry.id   AF-A0A973ENK3-F1
#
_cell.length_a   1.000
_cell.length_b   1.000
_cell.length_c   1.000
_cell.angle_alpha   90.00
_cell.angle_beta   90.00
_cell.angle_gamma   90.00
#
_symmetry.space_group_name_H-M   'P 1'
#
loop_
_entity.id
_entity.type
_entity.pdbx_description
1 polymer ?
#
loop_
_entity_poly.entity_id
_entity_poly.type
_entity_poly.pdbx_seq_one_letter_code
_entity_poly.pdbx_strand_id
1 'polypeptide(L)'
;MQSSKDEDMLRADFKSMKKNSDPKMSLPLLAGDPFSTPVFSPWVWIALIFFTQAAGAVVLALYLNMDFKQVTVPFVILLLGGGISLLFVAYDSSAGISSWKRGIPALLYAFFIFSLSNRSYPGVSAPFNTNLFHPFQYFTLGLLLGWIWYPILQNKGFSPFSLRVLPAGIFYGIADEIHQSFIPGRDPSWGDVLLDALGLSAACLVFVALRRFRKRIARGS
;
A
#
# COMPACT_ATOMS: atom_id res chain seq x y z
N MET A 1 -27.15 -41.37 -53.69
CA MET A 1 -25.87 -40.67 -53.97
C MET A 1 -25.79 -39.28 -53.33
N GLN A 2 -26.91 -38.58 -53.10
CA GLN A 2 -26.95 -37.27 -52.42
C GLN A 2 -26.64 -37.37 -50.91
N SER A 3 -27.24 -38.34 -50.21
CA SER A 3 -27.13 -38.51 -48.75
C SER A 3 -25.70 -38.75 -48.21
N SER A 4 -24.78 -39.30 -49.00
CA SER A 4 -23.38 -39.50 -48.59
C SER A 4 -22.56 -38.22 -48.68
N LYS A 5 -22.87 -37.33 -49.64
CA LYS A 5 -22.20 -36.03 -49.77
C LYS A 5 -22.62 -35.07 -48.65
N ASP A 6 -23.88 -35.15 -48.22
CA ASP A 6 -24.41 -34.31 -47.15
C ASP A 6 -23.81 -34.68 -45.79
N GLU A 7 -23.59 -35.97 -45.51
CA GLU A 7 -22.89 -36.40 -44.28
C GLU A 7 -21.41 -35.99 -44.27
N ASP A 8 -20.71 -36.10 -45.40
CA ASP A 8 -19.31 -35.71 -45.50
C ASP A 8 -19.12 -34.19 -45.36
N MET A 9 -20.07 -33.40 -45.88
CA MET A 9 -20.11 -31.95 -45.71
C MET A 9 -20.37 -31.56 -44.24
N LEU A 10 -21.34 -32.20 -43.58
CA LEU A 10 -21.62 -31.96 -42.16
C LEU A 10 -20.41 -32.34 -41.27
N ARG A 11 -19.70 -33.43 -41.59
CA ARG A 11 -18.48 -33.83 -40.87
C ARG A 11 -17.34 -32.84 -41.12
N ALA A 12 -17.21 -32.28 -42.32
CA ALA A 12 -16.22 -31.27 -42.63
C ALA A 12 -16.47 -29.94 -41.88
N ASP A 13 -17.73 -29.51 -41.81
CA ASP A 13 -18.14 -28.31 -41.06
C ASP A 13 -17.97 -28.49 -39.54
N PHE A 14 -18.31 -29.66 -39.00
CA PHE A 14 -18.08 -29.92 -37.57
C PHE A 14 -16.59 -29.91 -37.21
N LYS A 15 -15.73 -30.37 -38.13
CA LYS A 15 -14.27 -30.34 -37.97
C LYS A 15 -13.71 -28.93 -38.11
N SER A 16 -14.31 -28.08 -38.95
CA SER A 16 -13.93 -26.67 -39.11
C SER A 16 -14.33 -25.85 -37.87
N MET A 17 -15.53 -26.09 -37.31
CA MET A 17 -16.00 -25.46 -36.06
C MET A 17 -15.12 -25.82 -34.86
N LYS A 18 -14.67 -27.07 -34.76
CA LYS A 18 -13.76 -27.51 -33.67
C LYS A 18 -12.32 -26.99 -33.83
N LYS A 19 -11.92 -26.63 -35.06
CA LYS A 19 -10.60 -26.07 -35.37
C LYS A 19 -10.56 -24.54 -35.23
N ASN A 20 -11.73 -23.89 -35.29
CA ASN A 20 -11.90 -22.43 -35.20
C ASN A 20 -12.53 -21.97 -33.88
N SER A 21 -12.45 -22.79 -32.83
CA SER A 21 -12.76 -22.35 -31.47
C SER A 21 -11.62 -21.50 -30.94
N ASP A 22 -11.57 -20.24 -31.36
CA ASP A 22 -10.77 -19.22 -30.71
C ASP A 22 -11.14 -19.17 -29.22
N PRO A 23 -10.18 -19.23 -28.28
CA PRO A 23 -10.46 -19.16 -26.84
C PRO A 23 -10.85 -17.74 -26.38
N LYS A 24 -11.30 -16.87 -27.29
CA LYS A 24 -11.72 -15.49 -27.03
C LYS A 24 -13.12 -15.21 -27.59
N MET A 25 -14.07 -16.10 -27.35
CA MET A 25 -15.47 -15.71 -27.33
C MET A 25 -15.85 -15.48 -25.87
N SER A 26 -15.64 -14.26 -25.40
CA SER A 26 -16.00 -13.82 -24.05
C SER A 26 -17.50 -13.95 -23.86
N LEU A 27 -17.90 -15.00 -23.14
CA LEU A 27 -19.22 -15.12 -22.53
C LEU A 27 -19.54 -13.83 -21.75
N PRO A 28 -20.74 -13.25 -21.86
CA PRO A 28 -21.10 -12.07 -21.08
C PRO A 28 -21.20 -12.44 -19.60
N LEU A 29 -20.21 -12.00 -18.83
CA LEU A 29 -20.36 -11.26 -17.57
C LEU A 29 -21.52 -11.67 -16.64
N LEU A 30 -21.62 -12.95 -16.23
CA LEU A 30 -22.55 -13.37 -15.17
C LEU A 30 -21.90 -14.36 -14.18
N ALA A 31 -20.70 -14.02 -13.72
CA ALA A 31 -20.14 -14.51 -12.48
C ALA A 31 -19.22 -13.43 -11.91
N GLY A 32 -19.82 -12.37 -11.37
CA GLY A 32 -19.07 -11.42 -10.56
C GLY A 32 -18.55 -12.17 -9.34
N ASP A 33 -17.25 -12.48 -9.34
CA ASP A 33 -16.54 -12.84 -8.11
C ASP A 33 -16.92 -11.78 -7.06
N PRO A 34 -17.51 -12.11 -5.91
CA PRO A 34 -17.87 -11.11 -4.90
C PRO A 34 -16.66 -10.27 -4.43
N PHE A 35 -15.42 -10.73 -4.72
CA PHE A 35 -14.18 -10.00 -4.48
C PHE A 35 -13.71 -9.10 -5.64
N SER A 36 -14.47 -9.03 -6.74
CA SER A 36 -14.23 -8.12 -7.87
C SER A 36 -14.77 -6.71 -7.67
N THR A 37 -15.39 -6.43 -6.51
CA THR A 37 -15.89 -5.09 -6.18
C THR A 37 -14.76 -4.15 -5.73
N PRO A 38 -14.81 -2.84 -6.04
CA PRO A 38 -13.74 -1.88 -5.73
C PRO A 38 -13.31 -1.86 -4.26
N VAL A 39 -14.23 -2.18 -3.34
CA VAL A 39 -14.02 -2.16 -1.88
C VAL A 39 -12.94 -3.17 -1.43
N PHE A 40 -12.70 -4.23 -2.20
CA PHE A 40 -11.66 -5.22 -1.89
C PHE A 40 -10.31 -4.92 -2.55
N SER A 41 -10.19 -3.81 -3.28
CA SER A 41 -8.92 -3.39 -3.87
C SER A 41 -7.94 -2.91 -2.78
N PRO A 42 -6.69 -3.40 -2.75
CA PRO A 42 -5.64 -2.89 -1.85
C PRO A 42 -5.48 -1.37 -1.95
N TRP A 43 -5.72 -0.82 -3.13
CA TRP A 43 -5.61 0.61 -3.41
C TRP A 43 -6.64 1.45 -2.64
N VAL A 44 -7.85 0.93 -2.38
CA VAL A 44 -8.85 1.62 -1.53
C VAL A 44 -8.33 1.74 -0.10
N TRP A 45 -7.77 0.67 0.46
CA TRP A 45 -7.20 0.69 1.80
C TRP A 45 -6.00 1.64 1.93
N ILE A 46 -5.13 1.66 0.92
CA ILE A 46 -4.01 2.61 0.86
C ILE A 46 -4.55 4.05 0.78
N ALA A 47 -5.55 4.31 -0.06
CA ALA A 47 -6.17 5.63 -0.14
C ALA A 47 -6.78 6.07 1.20
N LEU A 48 -7.47 5.15 1.89
CA LEU A 48 -8.04 5.40 3.22
C LEU A 48 -6.97 5.76 4.25
N ILE A 49 -5.81 5.08 4.24
CA ILE A 49 -4.68 5.43 5.12
C ILE A 49 -4.27 6.88 4.88
N PHE A 50 -4.03 7.26 3.62
CA PHE A 50 -3.62 8.62 3.27
C PHE A 50 -4.66 9.68 3.66
N PHE A 51 -5.93 9.49 3.31
CA PHE A 51 -6.98 10.46 3.62
C PHE A 51 -7.28 10.56 5.11
N THR A 52 -7.20 9.44 5.85
CA THR A 52 -7.36 9.45 7.31
C THR A 52 -6.25 10.28 7.96
N GLN A 53 -5.01 10.12 7.51
CA GLN A 53 -3.91 10.94 8.02
C GLN A 53 -4.01 12.40 7.57
N ALA A 54 -4.52 12.68 6.37
CA ALA A 54 -4.74 14.05 5.92
C ALA A 54 -5.77 14.76 6.81
N ALA A 55 -6.88 14.09 7.11
CA ALA A 55 -7.89 14.58 8.04
C ALA A 55 -7.31 14.75 9.46
N GLY A 56 -6.57 13.74 9.96
CA GLY A 56 -5.90 13.79 11.25
C GLY A 56 -4.89 14.95 11.37
N ALA A 57 -4.14 15.23 10.30
CA ALA A 57 -3.20 16.34 10.25
C ALA A 57 -3.91 17.70 10.34
N VAL A 58 -5.06 17.87 9.68
CA VAL A 58 -5.87 19.09 9.79
C VAL A 58 -6.43 19.26 11.20
N VAL A 59 -7.01 18.20 11.77
CA VAL A 59 -7.53 18.24 13.15
C VAL A 59 -6.41 18.57 14.14
N LEU A 60 -5.23 17.97 13.99
CA LEU A 60 -4.09 18.22 14.86
C LEU A 60 -3.56 19.65 14.71
N ALA A 61 -3.44 20.16 13.49
CA ALA A 61 -3.02 21.54 13.23
C ALA A 61 -3.97 22.55 13.87
N LEU A 62 -5.28 22.32 13.77
CA LEU A 62 -6.30 23.12 14.45
C LEU A 62 -6.19 23.03 15.98
N TYR A 63 -6.06 21.81 16.51
CA TYR A 63 -5.96 21.57 17.95
C TYR A 63 -4.73 22.24 18.58
N LEU A 64 -3.60 22.22 17.86
CA LEU A 64 -2.33 22.81 18.30
C LEU A 64 -2.17 24.29 17.90
N ASN A 65 -3.20 24.91 17.30
CA ASN A 65 -3.16 26.29 16.79
C ASN A 65 -1.96 26.56 15.87
N MET A 66 -1.61 25.59 15.01
CA MET A 66 -0.49 25.70 14.08
C MET A 66 -0.84 26.61 12.90
N ASP A 67 0.16 27.35 12.38
CA ASP A 67 0.00 28.06 11.11
C ASP A 67 -0.15 27.01 9.98
N PHE A 68 -1.24 27.10 9.23
CA PHE A 68 -1.53 26.21 8.11
C PHE A 68 -0.40 26.13 7.10
N LYS A 69 0.38 27.20 6.91
CA LYS A 69 1.56 27.19 6.01
C LYS A 69 2.59 26.14 6.40
N GLN A 70 2.68 25.78 7.68
CA GLN A 70 3.63 24.79 8.19
C GLN A 70 3.20 23.37 7.82
N VAL A 71 1.90 23.13 7.63
CA VAL A 71 1.34 21.80 7.33
C VAL A 71 0.85 21.64 5.88
N THR A 72 0.89 22.70 5.06
CA THR A 72 0.42 22.65 3.67
C THR A 72 1.13 21.58 2.85
N VAL A 73 2.45 21.54 2.87
CA VAL A 73 3.25 20.58 2.08
C VAL A 73 2.93 19.12 2.47
N PRO A 74 3.05 18.71 3.75
CA PRO A 74 2.72 17.35 4.14
C PRO A 74 1.25 16.99 3.82
N PHE A 75 0.32 17.93 4.02
CA PHE A 75 -1.10 17.72 3.68
C PHE A 75 -1.31 17.45 2.18
N VAL A 76 -0.69 18.24 1.30
CA VAL A 76 -0.77 18.03 -0.15
C VAL A 76 -0.20 16.68 -0.56
N ILE A 77 0.93 16.25 0.02
CA ILE A 77 1.52 14.94 -0.26
C ILE A 77 0.54 13.82 0.13
N LEU A 78 -0.14 13.95 1.27
CA LEU A 78 -1.14 12.96 1.68
C LEU A 78 -2.33 12.91 0.72
N LEU A 79 -2.86 14.05 0.28
CA LEU A 79 -3.93 14.11 -0.72
C LEU A 79 -3.50 13.50 -2.06
N LEU A 80 -2.28 13.76 -2.51
CA LEU A 80 -1.71 13.17 -3.72
C LEU A 80 -1.58 11.64 -3.59
N GLY A 81 -1.09 11.14 -2.45
CA GLY A 81 -1.00 9.71 -2.18
C GLY A 81 -2.37 9.01 -2.20
N GLY A 82 -3.37 9.63 -1.57
CA GLY A 82 -4.75 9.15 -1.60
C GLY A 82 -5.35 9.18 -3.00
N GLY A 83 -5.20 10.29 -3.73
CA GLY A 83 -5.69 10.47 -5.09
C GLY A 83 -5.07 9.49 -6.08
N ILE A 84 -3.74 9.33 -6.07
CA ILE A 84 -3.04 8.35 -6.92
C ILE A 84 -3.49 6.93 -6.62
N SER A 85 -3.71 6.60 -5.35
CA SER A 85 -4.23 5.29 -4.96
C SER A 85 -5.64 5.06 -5.51
N LEU A 86 -6.54 6.05 -5.45
CA LEU A 86 -7.85 5.96 -6.09
C LEU A 86 -7.77 5.88 -7.62
N LEU A 87 -6.83 6.58 -8.26
CA LEU A 87 -6.58 6.41 -9.69
C LEU A 87 -6.20 4.97 -10.01
N PHE A 88 -5.36 4.32 -9.20
CA PHE A 88 -5.05 2.90 -9.40
C PHE A 88 -6.25 1.98 -9.18
N VAL A 89 -7.25 2.33 -8.37
CA VAL A 89 -8.53 1.60 -8.33
C VAL A 89 -9.21 1.61 -9.70
N ALA A 90 -9.17 2.75 -10.41
CA ALA A 90 -9.81 2.90 -11.72
C ALA A 90 -9.02 2.21 -12.85
N TYR A 91 -7.68 2.16 -12.76
CA TYR A 91 -6.81 1.72 -13.86
C TYR A 91 -6.22 0.30 -13.69
N ASP A 92 -6.08 -0.21 -12.46
CA ASP A 92 -5.64 -1.60 -12.28
C ASP A 92 -6.85 -2.55 -12.40
N SER A 93 -6.96 -3.18 -13.57
CA SER A 93 -7.84 -4.33 -13.75
C SER A 93 -7.35 -5.51 -12.89
N SER A 94 -8.22 -6.46 -12.54
CA SER A 94 -7.91 -7.66 -11.72
C SER A 94 -6.74 -8.53 -12.24
N ALA A 95 -6.24 -8.23 -13.45
CA ALA A 95 -5.03 -8.78 -14.05
C ALA A 95 -3.74 -8.21 -13.43
N GLY A 96 -3.53 -8.45 -12.14
CA GLY A 96 -2.21 -8.35 -11.48
C GLY A 96 -1.60 -6.94 -11.35
N ILE A 97 -1.40 -6.50 -10.10
CA ILE A 97 -0.73 -5.23 -9.79
C ILE A 97 0.77 -5.31 -10.10
N SER A 98 1.25 -4.44 -11.00
CA SER A 98 2.67 -4.33 -11.36
C SER A 98 3.55 -3.93 -10.17
N SER A 99 4.75 -4.52 -10.08
CA SER A 99 5.66 -4.33 -8.94
C SER A 99 6.07 -2.88 -8.70
N TRP A 100 6.26 -2.08 -9.75
CA TRP A 100 6.66 -0.67 -9.59
C TRP A 100 5.55 0.19 -8.98
N LYS A 101 4.27 -0.10 -9.32
CA LYS A 101 3.12 0.62 -8.76
C LYS A 101 3.03 0.45 -7.24
N ARG A 102 3.39 -0.74 -6.72
CA ARG A 102 3.40 -1.03 -5.28
C ARG A 102 4.35 -0.11 -4.49
N GLY A 103 5.40 0.40 -5.13
CA GLY A 103 6.39 1.28 -4.52
C GLY A 103 5.93 2.73 -4.38
N ILE A 104 5.00 3.18 -5.23
CA ILE A 104 4.60 4.60 -5.29
C ILE A 104 4.02 5.10 -3.96
N PRO A 105 3.07 4.39 -3.30
CA PRO A 105 2.58 4.81 -2.00
C PRO A 105 3.69 4.96 -0.95
N ALA A 106 4.62 3.99 -0.88
CA ALA A 106 5.71 4.04 0.08
C ALA A 106 6.66 5.21 -0.18
N LEU A 107 6.96 5.51 -1.46
CA LEU A 107 7.79 6.65 -1.84
C LEU A 107 7.14 7.99 -1.51
N LEU A 108 5.83 8.14 -1.81
CA LEU A 108 5.08 9.34 -1.44
C LEU A 108 5.01 9.50 0.08
N TYR A 109 4.83 8.40 0.81
CA TYR A 109 4.77 8.44 2.27
C TYR A 109 6.13 8.74 2.91
N ALA A 110 7.22 8.21 2.36
CA ALA A 110 8.57 8.62 2.76
C ALA A 110 8.78 10.12 2.47
N PHE A 111 8.38 10.61 1.30
CA PHE A 111 8.46 12.05 1.03
C PHE A 111 7.61 12.89 1.99
N PHE A 112 6.46 12.38 2.42
CA PHE A 112 5.65 12.98 3.49
C PHE A 112 6.41 13.06 4.81
N ILE A 113 7.02 11.96 5.29
CA ILE A 113 7.84 11.95 6.52
C ILE A 113 8.97 12.96 6.40
N PHE A 114 9.76 12.89 5.32
CA PHE A 114 10.84 13.84 5.05
C PHE A 114 10.37 15.31 5.10
N SER A 115 9.18 15.61 4.55
CA SER A 115 8.63 16.97 4.56
C SER A 115 8.29 17.47 5.97
N LEU A 116 7.93 16.56 6.89
CA LEU A 116 7.72 16.87 8.31
C LEU A 116 9.06 17.06 9.03
N SER A 117 10.04 16.22 8.72
CA SER A 117 11.38 16.24 9.31
C SER A 117 12.21 17.45 8.86
N ASN A 118 11.97 17.99 7.66
CA ASN A 118 12.66 19.16 7.10
C ASN A 118 12.23 20.51 7.73
N ARG A 119 11.51 20.49 8.84
CA ARG A 119 11.01 21.70 9.51
C ARG A 119 11.05 21.52 11.02
N SER A 120 11.31 22.60 11.73
CA SER A 120 11.10 22.69 13.18
C SER A 120 9.81 23.47 13.45
N TYR A 121 9.14 23.18 14.56
CA TYR A 121 7.86 23.80 14.93
C TYR A 121 8.01 24.67 16.19
N PRO A 122 8.79 25.78 16.14
CA PRO A 122 8.99 26.62 17.31
C PRO A 122 7.68 27.26 17.75
N GLY A 123 7.44 27.27 19.06
CA GLY A 123 6.22 27.86 19.65
C GLY A 123 4.98 26.95 19.57
N VAL A 124 5.06 25.78 18.95
CA VAL A 124 4.00 24.76 19.04
C VAL A 124 4.19 23.98 20.34
N SER A 125 3.23 24.09 21.25
CA SER A 125 3.22 23.33 22.51
C SER A 125 2.16 22.23 22.43
N ALA A 126 2.60 20.97 22.48
CA ALA A 126 1.71 19.82 22.53
C ALA A 126 1.48 19.39 23.99
N PRO A 127 0.24 19.11 24.42
CA PRO A 127 -0.04 18.63 25.78
C PRO A 127 0.30 17.14 25.98
N PHE A 128 0.99 16.52 25.02
CA PHE A 128 1.34 15.10 24.99
C PHE A 128 2.74 14.92 24.42
N ASN A 129 3.31 13.72 24.59
CA ASN A 129 4.63 13.39 24.06
C ASN A 129 4.61 13.27 22.52
N THR A 130 5.28 14.19 21.83
CA THR A 130 5.37 14.25 20.37
C THR A 130 6.16 13.09 19.78
N ASN A 131 7.01 12.41 20.56
CA ASN A 131 7.76 11.25 20.07
C ASN A 131 6.84 10.08 19.71
N LEU A 132 5.56 10.11 20.14
CA LEU A 132 4.54 9.16 19.70
C LEU A 132 4.22 9.23 18.20
N PHE A 133 4.62 10.30 17.49
CA PHE A 133 4.46 10.38 16.04
C PHE A 133 5.43 9.48 15.28
N HIS A 134 6.65 9.28 15.78
CA HIS A 134 7.65 8.40 15.19
C HIS A 134 7.13 6.97 14.95
N PRO A 135 6.70 6.22 15.98
CA PRO A 135 6.23 4.86 15.78
C PRO A 135 4.96 4.81 14.92
N PHE A 136 4.11 5.85 14.93
CA PHE A 136 2.91 5.91 14.11
C PHE A 136 3.20 6.11 12.61
N GLN A 137 4.10 7.03 12.28
CA GLN A 137 4.54 7.27 10.90
C GLN A 137 5.28 6.04 10.36
N TYR A 138 6.22 5.50 11.13
CA TYR A 138 7.00 4.34 10.70
C TYR A 138 6.22 3.04 10.71
N PHE A 139 5.16 2.92 11.52
CA PHE A 139 4.17 1.86 11.36
C PHE A 139 3.49 1.94 9.99
N THR A 140 3.04 3.12 9.59
CA THR A 140 2.40 3.31 8.29
C THR A 140 3.38 3.05 7.14
N LEU A 141 4.60 3.59 7.22
CA LEU A 141 5.66 3.30 6.26
C LEU A 141 5.92 1.79 6.18
N GLY A 142 5.98 1.10 7.33
CA GLY A 142 6.14 -0.35 7.41
C GLY A 142 5.00 -1.12 6.74
N LEU A 143 3.75 -0.64 6.83
CA LEU A 143 2.62 -1.24 6.11
C LEU A 143 2.80 -1.12 4.59
N LEU A 144 3.22 0.05 4.11
CA LEU A 144 3.43 0.33 2.69
C LEU A 144 4.66 -0.41 2.13
N LEU A 145 5.76 -0.45 2.88
CA LEU A 145 6.93 -1.28 2.56
C LEU A 145 6.56 -2.77 2.54
N GLY A 146 5.79 -3.23 3.53
CA GLY A 146 5.26 -4.58 3.57
C GLY A 146 4.38 -4.91 2.36
N TRP A 147 3.64 -3.94 1.83
CA TRP A 147 2.85 -4.12 0.61
C TRP A 147 3.71 -4.39 -0.64
N ILE A 148 4.86 -3.71 -0.77
CA ILE A 148 5.84 -3.94 -1.86
C ILE A 148 6.29 -5.40 -1.84
N TRP A 149 6.69 -5.89 -0.68
CA TRP A 149 7.27 -7.23 -0.52
C TRP A 149 6.26 -8.30 -0.08
N TYR A 150 4.96 -8.01 -0.13
CA TYR A 150 3.91 -8.98 0.19
C TYR A 150 4.03 -10.31 -0.60
N PRO A 151 4.42 -10.32 -1.89
CA PRO A 151 4.66 -11.57 -2.62
C PRO A 151 5.77 -12.44 -1.97
N ILE A 152 6.79 -11.83 -1.37
CA ILE A 152 7.84 -12.55 -0.63
C ILE A 152 7.26 -13.23 0.60
N LEU A 153 6.38 -12.55 1.34
CA LEU A 153 5.71 -13.14 2.51
C LEU A 153 4.86 -14.36 2.12
N GLN A 154 4.17 -14.29 0.99
CA GLN A 154 3.34 -15.39 0.49
C GLN A 154 4.21 -16.60 0.10
N ASN A 155 5.25 -16.36 -0.71
CA ASN A 155 6.02 -17.43 -1.36
C ASN A 155 7.16 -17.98 -0.50
N LYS A 156 7.85 -17.12 0.27
CA LYS A 156 9.08 -17.46 1.00
C LYS A 156 8.92 -17.39 2.53
N GLY A 157 7.83 -16.79 3.03
CA GLY A 157 7.50 -16.72 4.45
C GLY A 157 7.99 -15.45 5.16
N PHE A 158 7.89 -15.44 6.50
CA PHE A 158 8.05 -14.22 7.29
C PHE A 158 9.50 -13.73 7.37
N SER A 159 10.47 -14.61 7.61
CA SER A 159 11.88 -14.23 7.75
C SER A 159 12.43 -13.44 6.54
N PRO A 160 12.31 -13.91 5.28
CA PRO A 160 12.79 -13.14 4.12
C PRO A 160 11.96 -11.88 3.85
N PHE A 161 10.72 -11.82 4.34
CA PHE A 161 9.88 -10.62 4.25
C PHE A 161 10.35 -9.55 5.25
N SER A 162 10.54 -9.90 6.52
CA SER A 162 11.00 -8.97 7.55
C SER A 162 12.42 -8.46 7.27
N LEU A 163 13.28 -9.30 6.68
CA LEU A 163 14.63 -8.90 6.21
C LEU A 163 14.62 -7.92 5.03
N ARG A 164 13.46 -7.65 4.41
CA ARG A 164 13.31 -6.56 3.42
C ARG A 164 12.72 -5.31 4.05
N VAL A 165 11.65 -5.48 4.82
CA VAL A 165 10.91 -4.35 5.42
C VAL A 165 11.73 -3.64 6.50
N LEU A 166 12.26 -4.38 7.48
CA LEU A 166 12.93 -3.77 8.63
C LEU A 166 14.21 -3.03 8.23
N PRO A 167 15.15 -3.63 7.47
CA PRO A 167 16.36 -2.90 7.10
C PRO A 167 16.07 -1.69 6.21
N ALA A 168 15.11 -1.78 5.27
CA ALA A 168 14.77 -0.64 4.42
C ALA A 168 14.18 0.52 5.23
N GLY A 169 13.26 0.23 6.15
CA GLY A 169 12.65 1.25 7.00
C GLY A 169 13.62 1.82 8.04
N ILE A 170 14.44 0.99 8.68
CA ILE A 170 15.44 1.44 9.66
C ILE A 170 16.52 2.28 8.97
N PHE A 171 16.97 1.88 7.78
CA PHE A 171 17.91 2.69 7.00
C PHE A 171 17.31 4.06 6.66
N TYR A 172 16.02 4.10 6.29
CA TYR A 172 15.32 5.36 6.08
C TYR A 172 15.23 6.20 7.35
N GLY A 173 14.92 5.61 8.51
CA GLY A 173 14.88 6.33 9.80
C GLY A 173 16.22 6.88 10.24
N ILE A 174 17.29 6.11 10.10
CA ILE A 174 18.65 6.60 10.34
C ILE A 174 18.98 7.76 9.38
N ALA A 175 18.60 7.65 8.11
CA ALA A 175 18.82 8.72 7.15
C ALA A 175 18.00 9.98 7.48
N ASP A 176 16.78 9.83 8.01
CA ASP A 176 15.95 10.95 8.47
C ASP A 176 16.56 11.65 9.69
N GLU A 177 17.07 10.92 10.68
CA GLU A 177 17.76 11.50 11.84
C GLU A 177 19.06 12.22 11.44
N ILE A 178 19.83 11.64 10.51
CA ILE A 178 21.00 12.32 9.92
C ILE A 178 20.55 13.60 9.19
N HIS A 179 19.46 13.56 8.42
CA HIS A 179 18.92 14.74 7.75
C HIS A 179 18.48 15.81 8.76
N GLN A 180 17.78 15.42 9.84
CA GLN A 180 17.34 16.32 10.90
C GLN A 180 18.52 16.99 11.62
N SER A 181 19.69 16.35 11.70
CA SER A 181 20.91 16.97 12.24
C SER A 181 21.35 18.24 11.50
N PHE A 182 20.92 18.42 10.24
CA PHE A 182 21.18 19.61 9.43
C PHE A 182 20.05 20.67 9.53
N ILE A 183 18.96 20.37 10.23
CA ILE A 183 17.79 21.27 10.38
C ILE A 183 17.89 22.04 11.70
N PRO A 184 18.02 23.38 11.68
CA PRO A 184 18.10 24.17 12.91
C PRO A 184 16.87 23.99 13.81
N GLY A 185 17.11 23.75 15.09
CA GLY A 185 16.05 23.54 16.09
C GLY A 185 15.47 22.12 16.13
N ARG A 186 16.06 21.17 15.39
CA ARG A 186 15.85 19.73 15.60
C ARG A 186 16.97 19.16 16.48
N ASP A 187 16.62 18.11 17.22
CA ASP A 187 17.55 17.36 18.07
C ASP A 187 17.48 15.88 17.65
N PRO A 188 18.40 15.41 16.80
CA PRO A 188 18.39 14.03 16.33
C PRO A 188 18.70 13.07 17.49
N SER A 189 17.95 11.98 17.58
CA SER A 189 17.98 11.09 18.74
C SER A 189 17.98 9.62 18.35
N TRP A 190 18.87 8.84 18.98
CA TRP A 190 18.81 7.38 18.91
C TRP A 190 17.49 6.80 19.44
N GLY A 191 16.82 7.53 20.33
CA GLY A 191 15.49 7.17 20.82
C GLY A 191 14.44 7.18 19.71
N ASP A 192 14.55 8.10 18.76
CA ASP A 192 13.62 8.23 17.65
C ASP A 192 13.81 7.10 16.64
N VAL A 193 15.06 6.71 16.34
CA VAL A 193 15.37 5.50 15.54
C VAL A 193 14.76 4.24 16.18
N LEU A 194 14.80 4.13 17.51
CA LEU A 194 14.22 2.98 18.22
C LEU A 194 12.69 2.98 18.09
N LEU A 195 12.05 4.14 18.24
CA LEU A 195 10.60 4.30 18.08
C LEU A 195 10.16 3.99 16.65
N ASP A 196 10.93 4.43 15.65
CA ASP A 196 10.72 4.10 14.24
C ASP A 196 10.78 2.59 14.01
N ALA A 197 11.80 1.93 14.57
CA ALA A 197 11.96 0.48 14.49
C ALA A 197 10.80 -0.28 15.15
N LEU A 198 10.24 0.26 16.25
CA LEU A 198 9.04 -0.31 16.89
C LEU A 198 7.81 -0.20 15.97
N GLY A 199 7.61 0.94 15.31
CA GLY A 199 6.55 1.12 14.31
C GLY A 199 6.66 0.10 13.16
N LEU A 200 7.85 -0.01 12.56
CA LEU A 200 8.13 -0.96 11.48
C LEU A 200 7.90 -2.42 11.90
N SER A 201 8.28 -2.76 13.14
CA SER A 201 8.09 -4.08 13.71
C SER A 201 6.60 -4.39 13.93
N ALA A 202 5.83 -3.43 14.44
CA ALA A 202 4.38 -3.56 14.58
C ALA A 202 3.69 -3.79 13.23
N ALA A 203 4.12 -3.10 12.17
CA ALA A 203 3.60 -3.33 10.83
C ALA A 203 3.89 -4.76 10.32
N CYS A 204 5.11 -5.27 10.54
CA CYS A 204 5.45 -6.66 10.22
C CYS A 204 4.54 -7.66 10.96
N LEU A 205 4.20 -7.41 12.23
CA LEU A 205 3.29 -8.25 13.01
C LEU A 205 1.87 -8.27 12.44
N VAL A 206 1.36 -7.14 11.93
CA VAL A 206 0.06 -7.08 11.25
C VAL A 206 0.03 -8.06 10.07
N PHE A 207 1.07 -8.08 9.23
CA PHE A 207 1.14 -9.02 8.11
C PHE A 207 1.18 -10.49 8.55
N VAL A 208 1.88 -10.80 9.65
CA VAL A 208 1.90 -12.16 10.22
C VAL A 208 0.53 -12.56 10.73
N ALA A 209 -0.14 -11.67 11.47
CA ALA A 209 -1.48 -11.90 12.00
C ALA A 209 -2.48 -12.16 10.87
N LEU A 210 -2.48 -11.31 9.84
CA LEU A 210 -3.33 -11.46 8.65
C LEU A 210 -3.06 -12.79 7.92
N ARG A 211 -1.79 -13.16 7.73
CA ARG A 211 -1.43 -14.45 7.09
C ARG A 211 -1.92 -15.64 7.92
N ARG A 212 -1.75 -15.61 9.24
CA ARG A 212 -2.22 -16.67 10.14
C ARG A 212 -3.73 -16.78 10.14
N PHE A 213 -4.43 -15.65 10.19
CA PHE A 213 -5.89 -15.59 10.16
C PHE A 213 -6.45 -16.19 8.86
N ARG A 214 -5.92 -15.78 7.70
CA ARG A 214 -6.29 -16.36 6.38
C ARG A 214 -6.06 -17.86 6.31
N LYS A 215 -4.92 -18.35 6.81
CA LYS A 215 -4.63 -19.81 6.88
C LYS A 215 -5.53 -20.58 7.83
N ARG A 216 -6.10 -19.94 8.86
CA ARG A 216 -7.06 -20.58 9.78
C ARG A 216 -8.42 -20.74 9.11
N ILE A 217 -8.91 -19.69 8.47
CA ILE A 217 -10.19 -19.72 7.73
C ILE A 217 -10.14 -20.79 6.64
N ALA A 218 -9.08 -20.83 5.82
CA ALA A 218 -8.94 -21.81 4.74
C ALA A 218 -8.77 -23.28 5.19
N ARG A 219 -8.53 -23.53 6.48
CA ARG A 219 -8.47 -24.89 7.07
C ARG A 219 -9.79 -25.31 7.72
N GLY A 220 -10.71 -24.38 7.93
CA GLY A 220 -12.03 -24.63 8.51
C GLY A 220 -13.16 -24.65 7.49
N SER A 221 -12.88 -24.38 6.21
CA SER A 221 -13.77 -24.58 5.05
C SER A 221 -13.46 -25.90 4.36
#